data_AF-A0AAV3GQY9-F1
#
_entry.id   AF-A0AAV3GQY9-F1
#
_cell.length_a   1.000
_cell.length_b   1.000
_cell.length_c   1.000
_cell.angle_alpha   90.00
_cell.angle_beta   90.00
_cell.angle_gamma   90.00
#
_symmetry.space_group_name_H-M   'P 1'
#
loop_
_entity.id
_entity.type
_entity.pdbx_description
1 polymer ?
#
loop_
_entity_poly.entity_id
_entity_poly.type
_entity_poly.pdbx_seq_one_letter_code
_entity_poly.pdbx_strand_id
1 'polypeptide(L)'
;MNKQELIDKYTAEISRLRPYCPNRHLISDQLKYGLYKEILEDLKQLDEPQKPAVPKFVAEWIEYAKKKGDSLAISFKPWNLYGVEYSKTDRWIEDNQGTFARAWLIGYEVEKEPLYYVKLPVVYFNHWDLETYLMKDDRGNITIADNNDFDDMKFTESEIKAIDERYWPFAVPVEEVAEG
;
A
#
# COMPACT_ATOMS: atom_id res chain seq x y z
N MET A 1 13.67 8.59 -21.38
CA MET A 1 12.69 9.67 -21.42
C MET A 1 11.43 9.15 -20.74
N ASN A 2 11.03 9.69 -19.60
CA ASN A 2 9.86 9.22 -18.86
C ASN A 2 8.55 9.76 -19.49
N LYS A 3 7.39 9.25 -19.06
CA LYS A 3 6.07 9.70 -19.53
C LYS A 3 5.89 11.23 -19.43
N GLN A 4 6.32 11.84 -18.32
CA GLN A 4 6.21 13.28 -18.11
C GLN A 4 7.06 14.08 -19.08
N GLU A 5 8.30 13.67 -19.34
CA GLU A 5 9.19 14.34 -20.31
C GLU A 5 8.61 14.30 -21.73
N LEU A 6 7.94 13.21 -22.10
CA LEU A 6 7.21 13.10 -23.37
C LEU A 6 6.00 14.04 -23.42
N ILE A 7 5.20 14.08 -22.35
CA ILE A 7 4.05 14.99 -22.23
C ILE A 7 4.51 16.45 -22.35
N ASP A 8 5.57 16.82 -21.63
CA ASP A 8 6.11 18.18 -21.65
C ASP A 8 6.65 18.55 -23.04
N LYS A 9 7.36 17.62 -23.69
CA LYS A 9 7.85 17.78 -25.06
C LYS A 9 6.71 18.05 -26.03
N TYR A 10 5.68 17.20 -26.10
CA TYR A 10 4.59 17.37 -27.05
C TYR A 10 3.70 18.56 -26.71
N THR A 11 3.55 18.92 -25.43
CA THR A 11 2.88 20.16 -25.01
C THR A 11 3.61 21.40 -25.50
N ALA A 12 4.95 21.40 -25.40
CA ALA A 12 5.78 22.47 -25.94
C ALA A 12 5.73 22.54 -27.47
N GLU A 13 5.74 21.40 -28.17
CA GLU A 13 5.58 21.37 -29.63
C GLU A 13 4.22 21.92 -30.08
N ILE A 14 3.13 21.58 -29.37
CA ILE A 14 1.81 22.17 -29.63
C ILE A 14 1.82 23.68 -29.42
N SER A 15 2.46 24.16 -28.36
CA SER A 15 2.55 25.60 -28.06
C SER A 15 3.37 26.38 -29.11
N ARG A 16 4.30 25.72 -29.81
CA ARG A 16 5.04 26.30 -30.95
C ARG A 16 4.22 26.36 -32.22
N LEU A 17 3.21 25.48 -32.38
CA LEU A 17 2.27 25.58 -33.48
C LEU A 17 1.42 26.84 -33.24
N ARG A 18 1.50 27.81 -34.16
CA ARG A 18 0.70 29.03 -34.04
C ARG A 18 -0.78 28.71 -34.27
N PRO A 19 -1.68 29.02 -33.33
CA PRO A 19 -3.10 28.98 -33.61
C PRO A 19 -3.40 30.17 -34.53
N TYR A 20 -3.65 29.86 -35.81
CA TYR A 20 -4.20 30.79 -36.80
C TYR A 20 -3.28 31.97 -37.21
N CYS A 21 -2.53 31.80 -38.31
CA CYS A 21 -2.00 32.92 -39.08
C CYS A 21 -2.70 32.92 -40.45
N PRO A 22 -3.55 33.91 -40.75
CA PRO A 22 -4.17 34.00 -42.07
C PRO A 22 -3.04 34.21 -43.10
N ASN A 23 -2.96 33.33 -44.10
CA ASN A 23 -1.99 33.31 -45.23
C ASN A 23 -0.73 32.41 -45.11
N ARG A 24 -0.63 31.47 -44.17
CA ARG A 24 0.44 30.44 -44.16
C ARG A 24 -0.15 29.05 -44.37
N HIS A 25 0.50 28.18 -45.15
CA HIS A 25 0.07 26.82 -45.49
C HIS A 25 -0.56 26.07 -44.30
N LEU A 26 -1.90 26.01 -44.26
CA LEU A 26 -2.67 25.62 -43.08
C LEU A 26 -2.72 24.10 -42.82
N ILE A 27 -2.55 23.27 -43.85
CA ILE A 27 -2.85 21.84 -43.76
C ILE A 27 -1.80 21.08 -42.93
N SER A 28 -0.51 21.36 -43.11
CA SER A 28 0.55 20.61 -42.42
C SER A 28 0.58 20.91 -40.91
N ASP A 29 0.37 22.17 -40.50
CA ASP A 29 0.36 22.55 -39.10
C ASP A 29 -0.93 22.07 -38.40
N GLN A 30 -2.07 22.04 -39.10
CA GLN A 30 -3.30 21.41 -38.61
C GLN A 30 -3.15 19.90 -38.41
N LEU A 31 -2.53 19.20 -39.36
CA LEU A 31 -2.25 17.76 -39.24
C LEU A 31 -1.30 17.47 -38.06
N LYS A 32 -0.25 18.27 -37.89
CA LYS A 32 0.67 18.16 -36.73
C LYS A 32 -0.04 18.40 -35.41
N TYR A 33 -0.92 19.39 -35.35
CA TYR A 33 -1.71 19.67 -34.15
C TYR A 33 -2.58 18.46 -33.77
N GLY A 34 -3.29 17.88 -34.75
CA GLY A 34 -4.09 16.67 -34.55
C GLY A 34 -3.25 15.50 -34.03
N LEU A 35 -2.13 15.22 -34.70
CA LEU A 35 -1.22 14.13 -34.33
C LEU A 35 -0.64 14.31 -32.92
N TYR A 36 -0.14 15.50 -32.56
CA TYR A 36 0.42 15.73 -31.23
C TYR A 36 -0.65 15.67 -30.14
N LYS A 37 -1.89 16.06 -30.46
CA LYS A 37 -3.01 15.95 -29.54
C LYS A 37 -3.36 14.49 -29.27
N GLU A 38 -3.45 13.66 -30.31
CA GLU A 38 -3.64 12.20 -30.18
C GLU A 38 -2.52 11.56 -29.36
N ILE A 39 -1.26 11.86 -29.68
CA ILE A 39 -0.10 11.36 -28.90
C ILE A 39 -0.19 11.77 -27.43
N LEU A 40 -0.61 13.00 -27.12
CA LEU A 40 -0.80 13.44 -25.73
C LEU A 40 -1.95 12.71 -25.03
N GLU A 41 -3.04 12.41 -25.74
CA GLU A 41 -4.16 11.65 -25.21
C GLU A 41 -3.72 10.20 -24.91
N ASP A 42 -2.99 9.56 -25.82
CA ASP A 42 -2.41 8.23 -25.63
C ASP A 42 -1.41 8.20 -24.47
N LEU A 43 -0.51 9.19 -24.40
CA LEU A 43 0.47 9.30 -23.32
C LEU A 43 -0.20 9.48 -21.95
N LYS A 44 -1.31 10.24 -21.88
CA LYS A 44 -2.07 10.40 -20.64
C LYS A 44 -2.70 9.09 -20.18
N GLN A 45 -3.18 8.27 -21.12
CA GLN A 45 -3.75 6.94 -20.87
C GLN A 45 -2.71 5.88 -20.52
N LEU A 46 -1.43 6.11 -20.82
CA LEU A 46 -0.36 5.17 -20.46
C LEU A 46 -0.30 5.02 -18.93
N ASP A 47 -0.46 3.81 -18.40
CA ASP A 47 -0.47 3.60 -16.95
C ASP A 47 0.84 4.05 -16.31
N GLU A 48 0.73 4.69 -15.14
CA GLU A 48 1.90 4.93 -14.29
C GLU A 48 2.44 3.60 -13.77
N PRO A 49 3.74 3.53 -13.41
CA PRO A 49 4.29 2.33 -12.78
C PRO A 49 3.48 2.02 -11.52
N GLN A 50 2.69 0.95 -11.55
CA GLN A 50 1.86 0.57 -10.40
C GLN A 50 2.76 0.30 -9.19
N LYS A 51 2.50 0.99 -8.09
CA LYS A 51 3.24 0.78 -6.86
C LYS A 51 2.99 -0.65 -6.36
N PRO A 52 4.03 -1.44 -6.05
CA PRO A 52 3.82 -2.73 -5.40
C PRO A 52 3.20 -2.54 -4.02
N ALA A 53 2.32 -3.46 -3.65
CA ALA A 53 1.94 -3.65 -2.26
C ALA A 53 3.10 -4.35 -1.52
N VAL A 54 3.43 -3.88 -0.32
CA VAL A 54 4.45 -4.48 0.54
C VAL A 54 3.94 -4.60 1.98
N PRO A 55 4.37 -5.61 2.74
CA PRO A 55 4.02 -5.71 4.14
C PRO A 55 4.52 -4.52 4.97
N LYS A 56 3.83 -4.22 6.06
CA LYS A 56 4.16 -3.10 6.96
C LYS A 56 5.61 -3.13 7.47
N PHE A 57 6.11 -4.28 7.89
CA PHE A 57 7.49 -4.42 8.38
C PHE A 57 8.55 -4.16 7.29
N VAL A 58 8.21 -4.35 6.00
CA VAL A 58 9.07 -4.03 4.86
C VAL A 58 9.04 -2.53 4.59
N ALA A 59 7.85 -1.93 4.64
CA ALA A 59 7.69 -0.48 4.52
C ALA A 59 8.50 0.28 5.59
N GLU A 60 8.39 -0.15 6.86
CA GLU A 60 9.15 0.42 7.98
C GLU A 60 10.66 0.30 7.75
N TRP A 61 11.11 -0.83 7.21
CA TRP A 61 12.51 -1.02 6.82
C TRP A 61 12.95 -0.08 5.71
N ILE A 62 12.17 0.09 4.64
CA ILE A 62 12.51 0.99 3.52
C ILE A 62 12.68 2.43 4.02
N GLU A 63 11.76 2.91 4.84
CA GLU A 63 11.83 4.25 5.46
C GLU A 63 13.07 4.39 6.36
N TYR A 64 13.33 3.39 7.21
CA TYR A 64 14.49 3.38 8.10
C TYR A 64 15.81 3.43 7.32
N ALA A 65 15.98 2.54 6.34
CA ALA A 65 17.19 2.43 5.53
C ALA A 65 17.42 3.74 4.73
N LYS A 66 16.38 4.32 4.12
CA LYS A 66 16.48 5.61 3.42
C LYS A 66 16.88 6.74 4.37
N LYS A 67 16.31 6.79 5.58
CA LYS A 67 16.66 7.78 6.60
C LYS A 67 18.11 7.64 7.09
N LYS A 68 18.64 6.41 7.12
CA LYS A 68 20.05 6.14 7.43
C LYS A 68 21.01 6.46 6.29
N GLY A 69 20.49 6.70 5.08
CA GLY A 69 21.28 6.98 3.89
C GLY A 69 21.80 5.71 3.21
N ASP A 70 21.19 4.55 3.50
CA ASP A 70 21.56 3.31 2.84
C ASP A 70 21.21 3.36 1.35
N SER A 71 22.10 2.76 0.55
CA SER A 71 21.81 2.53 -0.87
C SER A 71 20.88 1.34 -1.04
N LEU A 72 20.17 1.28 -2.18
CA LEU A 72 19.36 0.12 -2.55
C LEU A 72 20.16 -1.19 -2.49
N ALA A 73 21.41 -1.19 -2.95
CA ALA A 73 22.24 -2.40 -2.95
C ALA A 73 22.52 -2.93 -1.53
N ILE A 74 22.65 -2.01 -0.57
CA ILE A 74 22.90 -2.33 0.83
C ILE A 74 21.59 -2.77 1.50
N SER A 75 20.46 -2.14 1.16
CA SER A 75 19.16 -2.41 1.80
C SER A 75 18.57 -3.79 1.51
N PHE A 76 19.16 -4.57 0.59
CA PHE A 76 18.84 -5.98 0.36
C PHE A 76 19.28 -6.92 1.48
N LYS A 77 20.16 -6.47 2.38
CA LYS A 77 20.75 -7.31 3.44
C LYS A 77 20.52 -6.73 4.83
N PRO A 78 19.26 -6.48 5.23
CA PRO A 78 18.95 -5.84 6.50
C PRO A 78 19.52 -6.58 7.71
N TRP A 79 19.51 -7.93 7.72
CA TRP A 79 20.09 -8.69 8.82
C TRP A 79 21.58 -8.37 8.97
N ASN A 80 22.33 -8.42 7.87
CA ASN A 80 23.79 -8.24 7.91
C ASN A 80 24.19 -6.85 8.42
N LEU A 81 23.32 -5.86 8.28
CA LEU A 81 23.59 -4.48 8.65
C LEU A 81 23.11 -4.13 10.06
N TYR A 82 21.94 -4.61 10.44
CA TYR A 82 21.24 -4.17 11.65
C TYR A 82 20.86 -5.32 12.60
N GLY A 83 21.18 -6.55 12.23
CA GLY A 83 21.09 -7.73 13.09
C GLY A 83 19.77 -8.49 13.00
N VAL A 84 19.62 -9.44 13.93
CA VAL A 84 18.55 -10.47 13.95
C VAL A 84 17.13 -9.89 13.98
N GLU A 85 16.96 -8.66 14.45
CA GLU A 85 15.67 -7.96 14.49
C GLU A 85 15.04 -7.89 13.09
N TYR A 86 15.86 -7.75 12.05
CA TYR A 86 15.39 -7.66 10.66
C TYR A 86 15.37 -9.01 9.93
N SER A 87 15.48 -10.12 10.65
CA SER A 87 15.45 -11.47 10.07
C SER A 87 14.20 -11.76 9.25
N LYS A 88 13.04 -11.23 9.68
CA LYS A 88 11.77 -11.34 8.96
C LYS A 88 11.81 -10.57 7.63
N THR A 89 12.37 -9.35 7.66
CA THR A 89 12.54 -8.50 6.48
C THR A 89 13.51 -9.11 5.48
N ASP A 90 14.63 -9.65 5.98
CA ASP A 90 15.67 -10.31 5.17
C ASP A 90 15.08 -11.46 4.35
N ARG A 91 14.37 -12.39 5.01
CA ARG A 91 13.69 -13.52 4.34
C ARG A 91 12.65 -13.05 3.32
N TRP A 92 11.84 -12.05 3.67
CA TRP A 92 10.84 -11.55 2.74
C TRP A 92 11.49 -10.96 1.48
N ILE A 93 12.59 -10.20 1.63
CA ILE A 93 13.32 -9.62 0.52
C ILE A 93 13.93 -10.71 -0.36
N GLU A 94 14.48 -11.79 0.21
CA GLU A 94 15.04 -12.91 -0.56
C GLU A 94 14.04 -13.48 -1.56
N ASP A 95 12.78 -13.65 -1.15
CA ASP A 95 11.68 -14.15 -1.98
C ASP A 95 11.07 -13.08 -2.91
N ASN A 96 11.23 -11.79 -2.58
CA ASN A 96 10.51 -10.68 -3.23
C ASN A 96 11.43 -9.59 -3.79
N GLN A 97 12.64 -9.94 -4.23
CA GLN A 97 13.69 -8.98 -4.64
C GLN A 97 13.23 -7.95 -5.67
N GLY A 98 12.47 -8.39 -6.69
CA GLY A 98 11.93 -7.51 -7.71
C GLY A 98 10.87 -6.53 -7.16
N THR A 99 9.97 -7.03 -6.31
CA THR A 99 8.96 -6.21 -5.63
C THR A 99 9.62 -5.19 -4.71
N PHE A 100 10.61 -5.60 -3.93
CA PHE A 100 11.38 -4.71 -3.05
C PHE A 100 12.11 -3.61 -3.83
N ALA A 101 12.80 -3.96 -4.92
CA ALA A 101 13.49 -2.98 -5.76
C ALA A 101 12.52 -1.94 -6.35
N ARG A 102 11.34 -2.40 -6.81
CA ARG A 102 10.29 -1.50 -7.29
C ARG A 102 9.77 -0.61 -6.16
N ALA A 103 9.43 -1.18 -5.01
CA ALA A 103 8.98 -0.45 -3.83
C ALA A 103 9.97 0.66 -3.44
N TRP A 104 11.27 0.37 -3.51
CA TRP A 104 12.31 1.34 -3.22
C TRP A 104 12.35 2.50 -4.22
N LEU A 105 12.24 2.21 -5.53
CA LEU A 105 12.46 3.17 -6.62
C LEU A 105 11.23 4.00 -6.96
N ILE A 106 10.06 3.35 -7.12
CA ILE A 106 8.81 3.99 -7.56
C ILE A 106 7.83 4.24 -6.40
N GLY A 107 8.18 3.83 -5.18
CA GLY A 107 7.30 3.86 -4.01
C GLY A 107 6.46 2.58 -3.89
N TYR A 108 5.67 2.48 -2.83
CA TYR A 108 4.88 1.31 -2.50
C TYR A 108 3.55 1.70 -1.85
N GLU A 109 2.64 0.73 -1.79
CA GLU A 109 1.46 0.76 -0.94
C GLU A 109 1.68 -0.24 0.20
N VAL A 110 1.22 0.09 1.41
CA VAL A 110 1.35 -0.83 2.55
C VAL A 110 0.17 -1.79 2.50
N GLU A 111 0.45 -3.09 2.47
CA GLU A 111 -0.59 -4.12 2.62
C GLU A 111 -1.30 -3.91 3.96
N LYS A 112 -2.62 -3.74 3.91
CA LYS A 112 -3.45 -3.74 5.11
C LYS A 112 -3.40 -5.14 5.70
N GLU A 113 -2.86 -5.28 6.90
CA GLU A 113 -2.87 -6.56 7.60
C GLU A 113 -4.32 -6.97 7.86
N PRO A 114 -4.70 -8.23 7.58
CA PRO A 114 -6.05 -8.71 7.86
C PRO A 114 -6.29 -8.64 9.37
N LEU A 115 -7.37 -7.97 9.74
CA LEU A 115 -7.83 -7.85 11.10
C LEU A 115 -8.93 -8.86 11.38
N TYR A 116 -9.00 -9.30 12.63
CA TYR A 116 -9.95 -10.29 13.10
C TYR A 116 -10.60 -9.85 14.41
N TYR A 117 -11.87 -10.18 14.57
CA TYR A 117 -12.55 -10.23 15.87
C TYR A 117 -12.36 -11.61 16.49
N VAL A 118 -12.12 -11.71 17.78
CA VAL A 118 -12.12 -13.01 18.48
C VAL A 118 -13.46 -13.20 19.17
N LYS A 119 -14.33 -14.03 18.61
CA LYS A 119 -15.67 -14.30 19.13
C LYS A 119 -15.65 -15.43 20.16
N LEU A 120 -15.77 -15.09 21.43
CA LEU A 120 -15.78 -16.06 22.51
C LEU A 120 -17.11 -16.84 22.57
N PRO A 121 -17.13 -18.01 23.24
CA PRO A 121 -18.36 -18.74 23.49
C PRO A 121 -19.43 -17.86 24.15
N VAL A 122 -20.68 -18.08 23.75
CA VAL A 122 -21.85 -17.34 24.28
C VAL A 122 -21.89 -17.46 25.81
N VAL A 123 -22.02 -16.33 26.48
CA VAL A 123 -22.16 -16.25 27.92
C VAL A 123 -23.61 -15.97 28.27
N TYR A 124 -24.20 -16.80 29.11
CA TYR A 124 -25.55 -16.56 29.63
C TYR A 124 -25.48 -15.62 30.82
N PHE A 125 -26.04 -14.41 30.69
CA PHE A 125 -26.05 -13.41 31.75
C PHE A 125 -27.40 -12.68 31.78
N ASN A 126 -27.96 -12.48 32.98
CA ASN A 126 -29.25 -11.80 33.18
C ASN A 126 -30.39 -12.30 32.27
N HIS A 127 -30.45 -13.61 32.05
CA HIS A 127 -31.43 -14.28 31.19
C HIS A 127 -31.30 -14.07 29.68
N TRP A 128 -30.18 -13.51 29.20
CA TRP A 128 -29.88 -13.34 27.79
C TRP A 128 -28.58 -14.04 27.40
N ASP A 129 -28.55 -14.52 26.16
CA ASP A 129 -27.35 -15.01 25.49
C ASP A 129 -26.56 -13.80 24.98
N LEU A 130 -25.39 -13.57 25.55
CA LEU A 130 -24.49 -12.48 25.13
C LEU A 130 -23.40 -13.04 24.23
N GLU A 131 -23.29 -12.45 23.04
CA GLU A 131 -22.10 -12.61 22.22
C GLU A 131 -21.00 -11.77 22.85
N THR A 132 -19.82 -12.36 23.03
CA THR A 132 -18.70 -11.67 23.65
C THR A 132 -17.44 -11.78 22.81
N TYR A 133 -16.63 -10.73 22.86
CA TYR A 133 -15.45 -10.56 22.04
C TYR A 133 -14.26 -10.17 22.93
N LEU A 134 -13.05 -10.51 22.49
CA LEU A 134 -11.85 -9.92 23.09
C LEU A 134 -11.73 -8.44 22.73
N MET A 135 -11.24 -7.65 23.67
CA MET A 135 -11.01 -6.21 23.51
C MET A 135 -9.74 -5.80 24.26
N LYS A 136 -8.99 -4.83 23.72
CA LYS A 136 -7.94 -4.13 24.47
C LYS A 136 -8.56 -2.96 25.24
N ASP A 137 -8.33 -2.86 26.54
CA ASP A 137 -8.72 -1.66 27.28
C ASP A 137 -7.77 -0.48 26.98
N ASP A 138 -8.10 0.71 27.46
CA ASP A 138 -7.27 1.94 27.29
C ASP A 138 -5.83 1.79 27.81
N ARG A 139 -5.55 0.75 28.60
CA ARG A 139 -4.24 0.45 29.20
C ARG A 139 -3.54 -0.70 28.48
N GLY A 140 -4.13 -1.26 27.44
CA GLY A 140 -3.61 -2.38 26.66
C GLY A 140 -3.81 -3.76 27.30
N ASN A 141 -4.62 -3.88 28.35
CA ASN A 141 -4.97 -5.18 28.92
C ASN A 141 -6.07 -5.83 28.08
N ILE A 142 -6.04 -7.16 28.00
CA ILE A 142 -7.06 -7.94 27.32
C ILE A 142 -8.27 -8.11 28.25
N THR A 143 -9.43 -7.67 27.76
CA THR A 143 -10.73 -7.73 28.45
C THR A 143 -11.78 -8.34 27.51
N ILE A 144 -13.02 -8.48 28.01
CA ILE A 144 -14.14 -9.06 27.28
C ILE A 144 -15.23 -7.99 27.17
N ALA A 145 -15.83 -7.85 25.98
CA ALA A 145 -16.92 -6.92 25.71
C ALA A 145 -18.03 -7.57 24.88
N ASP A 146 -19.22 -6.99 24.89
CA ASP A 146 -20.48 -7.54 24.32
C ASP A 146 -20.85 -6.95 22.95
N ASN A 147 -19.91 -6.24 22.31
CA ASN A 147 -20.03 -5.65 20.97
C ASN A 147 -18.74 -5.98 20.18
N ASN A 148 -18.75 -5.89 18.85
CA ASN A 148 -17.59 -6.02 17.95
C ASN A 148 -17.30 -4.77 17.12
N ASP A 149 -18.03 -3.66 17.30
CA ASP A 149 -17.91 -2.46 16.45
C ASP A 149 -16.77 -1.51 16.83
N PHE A 150 -15.93 -1.87 17.82
CA PHE A 150 -14.85 -1.00 18.27
C PHE A 150 -13.50 -1.40 17.66
N ASP A 151 -12.67 -0.42 17.32
CA ASP A 151 -11.31 -0.66 16.79
C ASP A 151 -10.45 -1.44 17.79
N ASP A 152 -10.67 -1.27 19.09
CA ASP A 152 -9.95 -1.98 20.15
C ASP A 152 -10.27 -3.49 20.23
N MET A 153 -11.24 -3.97 19.44
CA MET A 153 -11.59 -5.38 19.30
C MET A 153 -10.99 -6.04 18.06
N LYS A 154 -10.28 -5.26 17.24
CA LYS A 154 -9.62 -5.74 16.03
C LYS A 154 -8.19 -6.16 16.36
N PHE A 155 -7.85 -7.40 16.03
CA PHE A 155 -6.53 -7.98 16.28
C PHE A 155 -5.94 -8.53 14.99
N THR A 156 -4.63 -8.41 14.85
CA THR A 156 -3.87 -9.18 13.87
C THR A 156 -3.76 -10.65 14.32
N GLU A 157 -3.53 -11.58 13.40
CA GLU A 157 -3.26 -12.98 13.73
C GLU A 157 -2.10 -13.13 14.75
N SER A 158 -1.05 -12.31 14.60
CA SER A 158 0.11 -12.35 15.48
C SER A 158 -0.25 -11.92 16.91
N GLU A 159 -1.10 -10.89 17.06
CA GLU A 159 -1.56 -10.45 18.38
C GLU A 159 -2.44 -11.51 19.05
N ILE A 160 -3.36 -12.14 18.30
CA ILE A 160 -4.21 -13.21 18.85
C ILE A 160 -3.35 -14.36 19.39
N LYS A 161 -2.37 -14.82 18.59
CA LYS A 161 -1.46 -15.90 19.00
C LYS A 161 -0.53 -15.49 20.16
N ALA A 162 -0.13 -14.22 20.24
CA ALA A 162 0.67 -13.70 21.35
C ALA A 162 -0.13 -13.64 22.65
N ILE A 163 -1.44 -13.41 22.59
CA ILE A 163 -2.35 -13.52 23.75
C ILE A 163 -2.45 -14.99 24.16
N ASP A 164 -2.97 -15.84 23.27
CA ASP A 164 -3.04 -17.29 23.41
C ASP A 164 -3.45 -17.94 22.07
N GLU A 165 -2.68 -18.91 21.58
CA GLU A 165 -2.99 -19.61 20.32
C GLU A 165 -4.39 -20.27 20.31
N ARG A 166 -4.96 -20.59 21.49
CA ARG A 166 -6.31 -21.16 21.61
C ARG A 166 -7.42 -20.21 21.20
N TYR A 167 -7.14 -18.91 21.06
CA TYR A 167 -8.11 -17.94 20.56
C TYR A 167 -8.20 -17.92 19.03
N TRP A 168 -7.20 -18.44 18.31
CA TRP A 168 -7.19 -18.42 16.85
C TRP A 168 -8.38 -19.13 16.18
N PRO A 169 -8.88 -20.30 16.66
CA PRO A 169 -10.08 -20.92 16.12
C PRO A 169 -11.37 -20.09 16.23
N PHE A 170 -11.36 -19.05 17.07
CA PHE A 170 -12.48 -18.13 17.30
C PHE A 170 -12.34 -16.82 16.51
N ALA A 171 -11.29 -16.68 15.70
CA ALA A 171 -11.03 -15.49 14.90
C ALA A 171 -12.00 -15.40 13.71
N VAL A 172 -12.68 -14.27 13.58
CA VAL A 172 -13.61 -13.92 12.51
C VAL A 172 -13.01 -12.74 11.74
N PRO A 173 -12.79 -12.83 10.42
CA PRO A 173 -12.18 -11.74 9.65
C PRO A 173 -13.09 -10.50 9.67
N VAL A 174 -12.48 -9.33 9.81
CA VAL A 174 -13.16 -8.04 9.66
C VAL A 174 -13.30 -7.77 8.17
N GLU A 175 -14.51 -7.84 7.63
CA GLU A 175 -14.76 -7.38 6.26
C GLU A 175 -14.69 -5.86 6.24
N GLU A 176 -13.64 -5.30 5.62
CA GLU A 176 -13.63 -3.86 5.31
C GLU A 176 -14.72 -3.61 4.26
N VAL A 177 -15.82 -2.99 4.68
CA VAL A 177 -16.80 -2.45 3.73
C VAL A 177 -16.05 -1.41 2.90
N ALA A 178 -15.79 -1.72 1.63
CA ALA A 178 -15.24 -0.77 0.69
C ALA A 178 -16.25 0.36 0.54
N GLU A 179 -16.05 1.46 1.27
CA GLU A 179 -16.70 2.73 0.96
C GLU A 179 -16.20 3.14 -0.43
N GLY A 180 -17.10 2.97 -1.42
CA GLY A 180 -16.89 3.37 -2.82
C GLY A 180 -17.16 4.85 -3.07
#